data_AF-A0A3M1LTJ1-F1
#
_entry.id   AF-A0A3M1LTJ1-F1
#
_cell.length_a   1.000
_cell.length_b   1.000
_cell.length_c   1.000
_cell.angle_alpha   90.00
_cell.angle_beta   90.00
_cell.angle_gamma   90.00
#
_symmetry.space_group_name_H-M   'P 1'
#
loop_
_entity.id
_entity.type
_entity.pdbx_description
1 polymer ?
#
loop_
_entity_poly.entity_id
_entity_poly.type
_entity_poly.pdbx_seq_one_letter_code
_entity_poly.pdbx_strand_id
1 'polypeptide(L)'
;MVERLRESCPDVTASKLHFWEREGLITPRRTPGGHRLYCPADVERLRLILELRTHRRLPLGTIRALLQRMEADPTYRFLVMEQLLHEDAFAPDFHPLSRAEAAAQAGLTEAQVRELEALGLVLPCPKTGHFDEEAVHLLRVLARLLEMGFT
;
A
#
# COMPACT_ATOMS: atom_id res chain seq x y z
N MET A 1 19.44 16.04 18.92
CA MET A 1 18.33 15.29 18.30
C MET A 1 18.30 15.43 16.77
N VAL A 2 18.76 16.55 16.20
CA VAL A 2 18.85 16.75 14.73
C VAL A 2 19.97 15.93 14.07
N GLU A 3 21.08 15.66 14.78
CA GLU A 3 22.18 14.81 14.29
C GLU A 3 21.76 13.35 14.05
N ARG A 4 20.99 12.75 14.97
CA ARG A 4 20.49 11.37 14.80
C ARG A 4 19.59 11.19 13.58
N LEU A 5 18.85 12.22 13.19
CA LEU A 5 18.04 12.17 11.97
C LEU A 5 18.93 12.14 10.71
N ARG A 6 20.02 12.92 10.69
CA ARG A 6 20.98 12.92 9.58
C ARG A 6 21.72 11.59 9.45
N GLU A 7 22.06 10.95 10.56
CA GLU A 7 22.68 9.62 10.57
C GLU A 7 21.71 8.54 10.07
N SER A 8 20.43 8.63 10.44
CA SER A 8 19.42 7.63 10.12
C SER A 8 18.78 7.79 8.74
N CYS A 9 18.79 9.01 8.20
CA CYS A 9 18.14 9.42 6.96
C CYS A 9 18.98 10.52 6.25
N PRO A 10 20.16 10.19 5.70
CA PRO A 10 21.08 11.17 5.12
C PRO A 10 20.47 11.93 3.94
N ASP A 11 19.57 11.30 3.18
CA ASP A 11 18.91 11.90 2.01
C ASP A 11 17.77 12.88 2.36
N VAL A 12 17.44 13.04 3.64
CA VAL A 12 16.37 13.91 4.10
C VAL A 12 16.91 15.30 4.41
N THR A 13 16.70 16.21 3.47
CA THR A 13 17.05 17.62 3.62
C THR A 13 15.96 18.38 4.37
N ALA A 14 16.32 19.54 4.94
CA ALA A 14 15.36 20.43 5.60
C ALA A 14 14.19 20.82 4.65
N SER A 15 14.48 21.08 3.37
CA SER A 15 13.46 21.39 2.36
C SER A 15 12.48 20.23 2.13
N LYS A 16 12.96 18.98 2.10
CA LYS A 16 12.08 17.79 2.01
C LYS A 16 11.16 17.69 3.23
N LEU A 17 11.68 17.93 4.43
CA LEU A 17 10.89 17.92 5.66
C LEU A 17 9.81 19.01 5.67
N HIS A 18 10.17 20.25 5.28
CA HIS A 18 9.19 21.33 5.13
C HIS A 18 8.09 20.96 4.15
N PHE A 19 8.47 20.38 3.01
CA PHE A 19 7.53 19.97 1.98
C PHE A 19 6.60 18.85 2.48
N TRP A 20 7.13 17.82 3.11
CA TRP A 20 6.32 16.72 3.66
C TRP A 20 5.42 17.14 4.82
N GLU A 21 5.85 18.09 5.65
CA GLU A 21 4.99 18.68 6.67
C GLU A 21 3.82 19.44 6.03
N ARG A 22 4.07 20.24 4.99
CA ARG A 22 3.02 20.95 4.24
C ARG A 22 2.03 20.00 3.57
N GLU A 23 2.50 18.89 3.02
CA GLU A 23 1.66 17.87 2.38
C GLU A 23 0.94 16.96 3.41
N GLY A 24 1.18 17.17 4.71
CA GLY A 24 0.55 16.43 5.80
C GLY A 24 1.08 15.00 5.97
N LEU A 25 2.26 14.69 5.43
CA LEU A 25 2.90 13.39 5.59
C LEU A 25 3.54 13.24 6.97
N ILE A 26 4.00 14.33 7.57
CA ILE A 26 4.60 14.34 8.91
C ILE A 26 4.04 15.48 9.75
N THR A 27 3.97 15.26 11.06
CA THR A 27 3.46 16.23 12.04
C THR A 27 4.40 16.28 13.24
N PRO A 28 5.62 16.83 13.07
CA PRO A 28 6.62 16.86 14.12
C PRO A 28 6.18 17.73 15.29
N ARG A 29 6.54 17.33 16.51
CA ARG A 29 6.37 18.17 17.69
C ARG A 29 7.26 19.40 17.59
N ARG A 30 6.90 20.49 18.28
CA ARG A 30 7.70 21.72 18.32
C ARG A 30 8.23 21.99 19.72
N THR A 31 9.43 22.55 19.81
CA THR A 31 9.91 23.18 21.04
C THR A 31 9.10 24.46 21.32
N PRO A 32 9.13 24.99 22.56
CA PRO A 32 8.59 26.32 22.86
C PRO A 32 9.20 27.43 21.97
N GLY A 33 10.45 27.26 21.52
CA GLY A 33 11.12 28.15 20.58
C GLY A 33 10.81 27.89 19.09
N GLY A 34 9.88 27.00 18.77
CA GLY A 34 9.38 26.77 17.41
C GLY A 34 10.18 25.80 16.54
N HIS A 35 11.26 25.21 17.05
CA HIS A 35 12.07 24.22 16.34
C HIS A 35 11.40 22.84 16.31
N ARG A 36 11.57 22.09 15.22
CA ARG A 36 11.02 20.73 15.08
C ARG A 36 11.77 19.73 15.95
N LEU A 37 11.01 18.89 16.63
CA LEU A 37 11.46 17.75 17.40
C LEU A 37 10.98 16.48 16.71
N TYR A 38 11.93 15.58 16.46
CA TYR A 38 11.67 14.26 15.91
C TYR A 38 12.00 13.20 16.95
N CYS A 39 11.03 12.37 17.28
CA CYS A 39 11.20 11.18 18.11
C CYS A 39 11.57 9.96 17.24
N PRO A 40 11.97 8.82 17.83
CA PRO A 40 12.30 7.61 17.07
C PRO A 40 11.18 7.16 16.11
N ALA A 41 9.91 7.26 16.52
CA ALA A 41 8.78 6.92 15.67
C ALA A 41 8.67 7.84 14.44
N ASP A 42 9.05 9.12 14.56
CA ASP A 42 9.11 10.03 13.42
C ASP A 42 10.21 9.63 12.44
N VAL A 43 11.35 9.14 12.94
CA VAL A 43 12.45 8.63 12.10
C VAL A 43 12.02 7.40 11.32
N GLU A 44 11.34 6.45 11.96
CA GLU A 44 10.76 5.28 11.30
C GLU A 44 9.76 5.68 10.21
N ARG A 45 8.88 6.64 10.52
CA ARG A 45 7.94 7.20 9.56
C ARG A 45 8.64 7.81 8.36
N LEU A 46 9.70 8.59 8.59
CA LEU A 46 10.48 9.23 7.52
C LEU A 46 11.19 8.19 6.62
N ARG A 47 11.73 7.12 7.21
CA ARG A 47 12.28 5.99 6.45
C ARG A 47 11.22 5.31 5.59
N LEU A 48 10.04 5.07 6.14
CA LEU A 48 8.94 4.49 5.39
C LEU A 48 8.49 5.38 4.22
N ILE A 49 8.38 6.69 4.44
CA ILE A 49 8.06 7.65 3.36
C ILE A 49 9.13 7.61 2.25
N LEU A 50 10.41 7.54 2.62
CA LEU A 50 11.51 7.42 1.66
C LEU A 50 11.41 6.13 0.84
N GLU A 51 11.18 4.99 1.49
CA GLU A 51 11.05 3.68 0.86
C GLU A 51 9.91 3.69 -0.17
N LEU A 52 8.72 4.08 0.27
CA LEU A 52 7.51 4.13 -0.57
C LEU A 52 7.65 5.08 -1.76
N ARG A 53 8.40 6.18 -1.60
CA ARG A 53 8.60 7.16 -2.66
C ARG A 53 9.73 6.77 -3.62
N THR A 54 10.81 6.20 -3.10
CA THR A 54 12.06 5.99 -3.86
C THR A 54 12.05 4.64 -4.55
N HIS A 55 11.75 3.58 -3.81
CA HIS A 55 11.73 2.22 -4.33
C HIS A 55 10.36 1.90 -4.95
N ARG A 56 9.27 2.31 -4.29
CA ARG A 56 7.90 1.99 -4.74
C ARG A 56 7.23 3.07 -5.59
N ARG A 57 7.88 4.24 -5.78
CA ARG A 57 7.43 5.36 -6.62
C ARG A 57 5.98 5.84 -6.38
N LEU A 58 5.49 5.73 -5.14
CA LEU A 58 4.10 6.07 -4.84
C LEU A 58 3.83 7.59 -4.83
N PRO A 59 2.65 8.04 -5.30
CA PRO A 59 2.22 9.43 -5.15
C PRO A 59 2.05 9.81 -3.67
N LEU A 60 2.35 11.06 -3.32
CA LEU A 60 2.30 11.56 -1.93
C LEU A 60 0.92 11.46 -1.29
N GLY A 61 -0.16 11.64 -2.08
CA GLY A 61 -1.53 11.47 -1.61
C GLY A 61 -1.82 10.03 -1.18
N THR A 62 -1.33 9.05 -1.94
CA THR A 62 -1.43 7.62 -1.63
C THR A 62 -0.62 7.28 -0.39
N ILE A 63 0.62 7.76 -0.30
CA ILE A 63 1.49 7.56 0.88
C ILE A 63 0.80 8.12 2.13
N ARG A 64 0.21 9.32 2.06
CA ARG A 64 -0.51 9.91 3.20
C ARG A 64 -1.71 9.06 3.63
N ALA A 65 -2.54 8.61 2.69
CA ALA A 65 -3.70 7.77 3.01
C ALA A 65 -3.29 6.42 3.64
N LEU A 66 -2.23 5.80 3.13
CA LEU A 66 -1.66 4.58 3.68
C LEU A 66 -1.16 4.79 5.11
N LEU A 67 -0.38 5.85 5.36
CA LEU A 67 0.12 6.18 6.70
C LEU A 67 -1.02 6.44 7.71
N GLN A 68 -2.06 7.16 7.30
CA GLN A 68 -3.23 7.41 8.14
C GLN A 68 -3.96 6.12 8.50
N ARG A 69 -4.10 5.20 7.54
CA ARG A 69 -4.74 3.91 7.78
C ARG A 69 -3.91 3.02 8.70
N MET A 70 -2.58 3.05 8.58
CA MET A 70 -1.67 2.35 9.49
C MET A 70 -1.71 2.91 10.91
N GLU A 71 -1.95 4.20 11.09
CA GLU A 71 -2.13 4.81 12.42
C GLU A 71 -3.47 4.42 13.05
N ALA A 72 -4.52 4.31 12.23
CA ALA A 72 -5.87 3.96 12.69
C ALA A 72 -6.05 2.46 13.01
N ASP A 73 -5.33 1.59 12.29
CA ASP A 73 -5.48 0.14 12.36
C ASP A 73 -4.11 -0.55 12.53
N PRO A 74 -3.79 -1.04 13.74
CA PRO A 74 -2.55 -1.78 14.01
C PRO A 74 -2.40 -3.07 13.20
N THR A 75 -3.50 -3.75 12.86
CA THR A 75 -3.47 -4.96 12.03
C THR A 75 -3.12 -4.59 10.60
N TYR A 76 -3.73 -3.53 10.06
CA TYR A 76 -3.36 -3.01 8.74
C TYR A 76 -1.89 -2.57 8.68
N ARG A 77 -1.40 -1.92 9.75
CA ARG A 77 0.04 -1.59 9.87
C ARG A 77 0.91 -2.83 9.81
N PHE A 78 0.56 -3.90 10.52
CA PHE A 78 1.32 -5.15 10.49
C PHE A 78 1.38 -5.73 9.07
N LEU A 79 0.23 -5.84 8.39
CA LEU A 79 0.15 -6.36 7.02
C LEU A 79 1.00 -5.56 6.03
N VAL A 80 0.92 -4.22 6.08
CA VAL A 80 1.72 -3.35 5.22
C VAL A 80 3.22 -3.53 5.49
N MET A 81 3.63 -3.65 6.76
CA MET A 81 5.04 -3.87 7.09
C MET A 81 5.53 -5.25 6.65
N GLU A 82 4.71 -6.28 6.80
CA GLU A 82 5.02 -7.63 6.28
C GLU A 82 5.20 -7.59 4.76
N GLN A 83 4.32 -6.91 4.02
CA GLN A 83 4.45 -6.73 2.57
C GLN A 83 5.71 -5.93 2.19
N LEU A 84 6.04 -4.85 2.90
CA LEU A 84 7.24 -4.06 2.59
C LEU A 84 8.55 -4.82 2.86
N LEU A 85 8.56 -5.75 3.81
CA LEU A 85 9.71 -6.62 4.10
C LEU A 85 9.94 -7.68 3.02
N HIS A 86 8.93 -8.00 2.21
CA HIS A 86 9.07 -8.85 1.04
C HIS A 86 9.34 -7.94 -0.18
N GLU A 87 10.51 -8.09 -0.81
CA GLU A 87 10.93 -7.22 -1.94
C GLU A 87 9.89 -7.18 -3.08
N ASP A 88 9.06 -8.23 -3.22
CA ASP A 88 8.09 -8.40 -4.30
C ASP A 88 6.66 -7.90 -4.01
N ALA A 89 6.29 -7.51 -2.77
CA ALA A 89 4.87 -7.40 -2.39
C ALA A 89 4.23 -6.00 -2.57
N PHE A 90 4.78 -5.14 -3.44
CA PHE A 90 4.07 -3.92 -3.86
C PHE A 90 4.31 -3.72 -5.36
N ALA A 91 3.58 -4.49 -6.17
CA ALA A 91 3.42 -4.17 -7.58
C ALA A 91 2.71 -2.79 -7.66
N PRO A 92 3.32 -1.74 -8.24
CA PRO A 92 2.77 -0.38 -8.23
C PRO A 92 1.58 -0.17 -9.17
N ASP A 93 1.06 -1.23 -9.76
CA ASP A 93 0.14 -1.19 -10.87
C ASP A 93 -1.25 -1.64 -10.38
N PHE A 94 -1.90 -0.77 -9.61
CA PHE A 94 -3.36 -0.87 -9.43
C PHE A 94 -3.99 -0.51 -10.78
N HIS A 95 -3.96 -1.44 -11.72
CA HIS A 95 -4.72 -1.39 -12.96
C HIS A 95 -6.09 -1.97 -12.64
N PRO A 96 -7.13 -1.15 -12.42
CA PRO A 96 -8.47 -1.66 -12.25
C PRO A 96 -8.86 -2.42 -13.52
N LEU A 97 -9.00 -3.73 -13.40
CA LEU A 97 -9.39 -4.63 -14.47
C LEU A 97 -10.91 -4.78 -14.44
N SER A 98 -11.53 -4.66 -15.60
CA SER A 98 -12.91 -5.10 -15.78
C SER A 98 -12.99 -6.61 -15.51
N ARG A 99 -14.19 -7.10 -15.20
CA ARG A 99 -14.42 -8.53 -15.00
C ARG A 99 -13.95 -9.38 -16.19
N ALA A 100 -14.15 -8.87 -17.41
CA ALA A 100 -13.72 -9.55 -18.63
C ALA A 100 -12.19 -9.66 -18.72
N GLU A 101 -11.47 -8.61 -18.35
CA GLU A 101 -10.00 -8.61 -18.33
C GLU A 101 -9.45 -9.50 -17.22
N ALA A 102 -10.06 -9.45 -16.02
CA ALA A 102 -9.69 -10.31 -14.90
C ALA A 102 -9.91 -11.80 -15.22
N ALA A 103 -11.04 -12.13 -15.85
CA ALA A 103 -11.34 -13.47 -16.32
C ALA A 103 -10.30 -13.96 -17.34
N ALA A 104 -10.02 -13.14 -18.36
CA ALA A 104 -9.02 -13.45 -19.39
C ALA A 104 -7.63 -13.69 -18.80
N GLN A 105 -7.20 -12.88 -17.83
CA GLN A 105 -5.91 -13.03 -17.17
C GLN A 105 -5.83 -14.21 -16.20
N ALA A 106 -6.97 -14.68 -15.69
CA ALA A 106 -7.06 -15.84 -14.81
C ALA A 106 -7.29 -17.16 -15.56
N GLY A 107 -7.50 -17.12 -16.88
CA GLY A 107 -7.86 -18.30 -17.67
C GLY A 107 -9.31 -18.76 -17.43
N LEU A 108 -10.18 -17.87 -16.96
CA LEU A 108 -11.59 -18.14 -16.67
C LEU A 108 -12.49 -17.46 -17.70
N THR A 109 -13.73 -17.94 -17.78
CA THR A 109 -14.81 -17.21 -18.47
C THR A 109 -15.42 -16.16 -17.53
N GLU A 110 -16.00 -15.10 -18.10
CA GLU A 110 -16.69 -14.08 -17.29
C GLU A 110 -17.83 -14.68 -16.45
N ALA A 111 -18.51 -15.72 -16.96
CA ALA A 111 -19.56 -16.42 -16.25
C ALA A 111 -19.05 -17.12 -14.99
N GLN A 112 -17.89 -17.79 -15.07
CA GLN A 112 -17.25 -18.41 -13.90
C GLN A 112 -16.85 -17.36 -12.85
N VAL A 113 -16.35 -16.21 -13.28
CA VAL A 113 -16.03 -15.11 -12.33
C VAL A 113 -17.30 -14.60 -11.64
N ARG A 114 -18.43 -14.47 -12.34
CA ARG A 114 -19.72 -14.11 -11.72
C ARG A 114 -20.22 -15.14 -10.72
N GLU A 115 -19.98 -16.42 -10.98
CA GLU A 115 -20.33 -17.49 -10.04
C GLU A 115 -19.48 -17.42 -8.77
N LEU A 116 -18.17 -17.20 -8.91
CA LEU A 116 -17.26 -16.98 -7.78
C LEU A 116 -17.61 -15.71 -6.99
N GLU A 117 -18.07 -14.64 -7.67
CA GLU A 117 -18.63 -13.44 -7.02
C GLU A 117 -19.90 -13.76 -6.22
N ALA A 118 -20.83 -14.53 -6.80
CA ALA A 118 -22.08 -14.91 -6.14
C ALA A 118 -21.85 -15.81 -4.89
N LEU A 119 -20.79 -16.62 -4.92
CA LEU A 119 -20.33 -17.41 -3.79
C LEU A 119 -19.53 -16.59 -2.76
N GLY A 120 -19.18 -15.34 -3.07
CA GLY A 120 -18.40 -14.46 -2.21
C GLY A 120 -16.92 -14.83 -2.10
N LEU A 121 -16.40 -15.68 -3.01
CA LEU A 121 -15.01 -16.13 -3.00
C LEU A 121 -14.06 -15.07 -3.54
N VAL A 122 -14.54 -14.22 -4.45
CA VAL A 122 -13.82 -13.04 -4.95
C VAL A 122 -14.82 -11.91 -5.12
N LEU A 123 -14.47 -10.70 -4.68
CA LEU A 123 -15.33 -9.53 -4.83
C LEU A 123 -14.56 -8.41 -5.54
N PRO A 124 -15.16 -7.75 -6.54
CA PRO A 124 -14.57 -6.54 -7.10
C PRO A 124 -14.63 -5.41 -6.06
N CYS A 125 -13.81 -4.37 -6.27
CA CYS A 125 -13.83 -3.19 -5.42
C CYS A 125 -15.24 -2.56 -5.41
N PRO A 126 -15.87 -2.34 -4.23
CA PRO A 126 -17.25 -1.83 -4.15
C PRO A 126 -17.46 -0.44 -4.76
N LYS A 127 -16.39 0.36 -4.83
CA LYS A 127 -16.44 1.75 -5.33
C LYS A 127 -16.34 1.83 -6.84
N THR A 128 -15.61 0.91 -7.47
CA THR A 128 -15.29 0.97 -8.91
C THR A 128 -15.92 -0.18 -9.69
N GLY A 129 -16.26 -1.30 -9.05
CA GLY A 129 -16.71 -2.52 -9.71
C GLY A 129 -15.62 -3.27 -10.48
N HIS A 130 -14.34 -2.90 -10.25
CA HIS A 130 -13.18 -3.49 -10.94
C HIS A 130 -12.37 -4.40 -10.00
N PHE A 131 -11.61 -5.30 -10.59
CA PHE A 131 -10.67 -6.21 -9.96
C PHE A 131 -9.26 -5.63 -9.94
N ASP A 132 -8.47 -5.98 -8.93
CA ASP A 132 -7.05 -5.68 -8.86
C ASP A 132 -6.21 -6.94 -9.08
N GLU A 133 -4.89 -6.78 -9.05
CA GLU A 133 -3.95 -7.88 -9.29
C GLU A 133 -4.04 -8.98 -8.23
N GLU A 134 -4.32 -8.63 -6.97
CA GLU A 134 -4.55 -9.60 -5.89
C GLU A 134 -5.80 -10.45 -6.17
N ALA A 135 -6.89 -9.83 -6.60
CA ALA A 135 -8.10 -10.54 -6.97
C ALA A 135 -7.88 -11.44 -8.20
N VAL A 136 -7.08 -11.01 -9.19
CA VAL A 136 -6.67 -11.87 -10.32
C VAL A 136 -5.80 -13.04 -9.85
N HIS A 137 -4.90 -12.82 -8.90
CA HIS A 137 -4.10 -13.91 -8.33
C HIS A 137 -5.00 -14.94 -7.64
N LEU A 138 -5.97 -14.49 -6.85
CA LEU A 138 -6.95 -15.37 -6.21
C LEU A 138 -7.81 -16.13 -7.25
N LEU A 139 -8.25 -15.46 -8.31
CA LEU A 139 -8.97 -16.08 -9.42
C LEU A 139 -8.13 -17.17 -10.11
N ARG A 140 -6.81 -16.98 -10.27
CA ARG A 140 -5.91 -18.03 -10.81
C ARG A 140 -5.80 -19.24 -9.90
N VAL A 141 -5.75 -19.03 -8.58
CA VAL A 141 -5.75 -20.12 -7.61
C VAL A 141 -7.07 -20.89 -7.67
N LEU A 142 -8.20 -20.18 -7.67
CA LEU A 142 -9.53 -20.79 -7.79
C LEU A 142 -9.72 -21.54 -9.11
N ALA A 143 -9.22 -21.00 -10.23
CA ALA A 143 -9.24 -21.66 -11.53
C ALA A 143 -8.57 -23.04 -11.48
N ARG A 144 -7.37 -23.12 -10.87
CA ARG A 144 -6.65 -24.39 -10.70
C ARG A 144 -7.40 -25.37 -9.80
N LEU A 145 -8.06 -24.88 -8.75
CA LEU A 145 -8.86 -25.73 -7.87
C LEU A 145 -10.08 -26.31 -8.60
N LEU A 146 -10.74 -25.51 -9.44
CA LEU A 146 -11.85 -25.95 -10.29
C LEU A 146 -11.39 -26.98 -11.32
N GLU A 147 -10.23 -26.77 -11.95
CA GLU A 147 -9.62 -27.76 -12.87
C GLU A 147 -9.34 -29.10 -12.17
N MET A 148 -9.04 -29.07 -10.87
CA MET A 148 -8.80 -30.27 -10.06
C MET A 148 -10.08 -30.94 -9.54
N GLY A 149 -11.27 -30.39 -9.83
CA GLY A 149 -12.55 -31.00 -9.47
C GLY A 149 -13.02 -30.73 -8.03
N PHE A 150 -12.49 -29.71 -7.37
CA PHE A 150 -13.03 -29.23 -6.10
C PHE A 150 -14.16 -28.24 -6.39
N THR A 151 -15.41 -28.69 -6.21
CA THR A 151 -16.65 -27.89 -6.24
C THR A 151 -17.45 -28.13 -4.98
#